data_AF-A0A845YX22-F1
#
_entry.id   AF-A0A845YX22-F1
#
_cell.length_a   1.000
_cell.length_b   1.000
_cell.length_c   1.000
_cell.angle_alpha   90.00
_cell.angle_beta   90.00
_cell.angle_gamma   90.00
#
_symmetry.space_group_name_H-M   'P 1'
#
loop_
_entity.id
_entity.type
_entity.pdbx_description
1 polymer ?
#
loop_
_entity_poly.entity_id
_entity_poly.type
_entity_poly.pdbx_seq_one_letter_code
_entity_poly.pdbx_strand_id
1 'polypeptide(L)'
;MLISAEKPDIKLMTLEEFWDWYPDGYGRFELHNGEIVEMQPTGTHEKVAGFLASKLSVNIERLNLPFFIPRQGLIKAIDSDKSAYIPDVMVLDDNAMENEQMWKKRSTITQGKSVKLAIEVVSTNWQDDYLTKLGEYEKLGIGEYWIVDYLGLGGRRYIGDPKQPTISVCNLVESEYAINLFRGQDVVNSPTFPELNLTAEQIFQVGK
;
A
#
# COMPACT_ATOMS: atom_id res chain seq x y z
N MET A 1 38.92 22.56 -12.44
CA MET A 1 38.47 21.51 -13.38
C MET A 1 37.40 20.72 -12.65
N LEU A 2 36.12 21.05 -12.90
CA LEU A 2 34.98 20.35 -12.31
C LEU A 2 34.77 19.08 -13.12
N ILE A 3 34.99 17.93 -12.48
CA ILE A 3 34.67 16.63 -13.07
C ILE A 3 33.16 16.48 -12.89
N SER A 4 32.40 16.73 -13.96
CA SER A 4 31.01 16.28 -14.05
C SER A 4 31.04 14.76 -14.04
N ALA A 5 30.62 14.14 -12.94
CA ALA A 5 30.34 12.71 -12.94
C ALA A 5 29.09 12.52 -13.82
N GLU A 6 29.28 11.99 -15.02
CA GLU A 6 28.17 11.50 -15.83
C GLU A 6 27.43 10.43 -14.99
N LYS A 7 26.17 10.71 -14.67
CA LYS A 7 25.27 9.67 -14.15
C LYS A 7 25.23 8.57 -15.22
N PRO A 8 25.38 7.28 -14.83
CA PRO A 8 25.24 6.20 -15.80
C PRO A 8 23.89 6.34 -16.51
N ASP A 9 23.83 6.00 -17.79
CA ASP A 9 22.59 5.90 -18.56
C ASP A 9 21.71 4.82 -17.89
N ILE A 10 20.88 5.24 -16.93
CA ILE A 10 19.89 4.36 -16.30
C ILE A 10 18.85 4.12 -17.38
N LYS A 11 18.89 2.92 -17.99
CA LYS A 11 17.82 2.50 -18.89
C LYS A 11 16.54 2.40 -18.07
N LEU A 12 15.70 3.44 -18.15
CA LEU A 12 14.37 3.44 -17.56
C LEU A 12 13.53 2.33 -18.22
N MET A 13 12.92 1.50 -17.39
CA MET A 13 12.12 0.37 -17.82
C MET A 13 10.65 0.76 -18.00
N THR A 14 10.04 0.19 -19.01
CA THR A 14 8.58 0.07 -19.08
C THR A 14 8.10 -1.03 -18.12
N LEU A 15 6.80 -1.05 -17.85
CA LEU A 15 6.18 -2.02 -16.97
C LEU A 15 6.20 -3.43 -17.58
N GLU A 16 6.11 -3.53 -18.90
CA GLU A 16 6.27 -4.80 -19.62
C GLU A 16 7.69 -5.35 -19.47
N GLU A 17 8.72 -4.52 -19.70
CA GLU A 17 10.11 -4.90 -19.45
C GLU A 17 10.35 -5.28 -17.99
N PHE A 18 9.74 -4.56 -17.04
CA PHE A 18 9.84 -4.85 -15.62
C PHE A 18 9.23 -6.22 -15.28
N TRP A 19 8.05 -6.55 -15.81
CA TRP A 19 7.42 -7.85 -15.57
C TRP A 19 8.18 -9.03 -16.17
N ASP A 20 8.87 -8.83 -17.29
CA ASP A 20 9.72 -9.86 -17.89
C ASP A 20 11.07 -10.01 -17.19
N TRP A 21 11.56 -8.93 -16.56
CA TRP A 21 12.73 -8.97 -15.70
C TRP A 21 12.45 -9.55 -14.31
N TYR A 22 11.23 -9.36 -13.77
CA TYR A 22 10.91 -9.65 -12.38
C TYR A 22 11.32 -11.09 -11.99
N PRO A 23 12.25 -11.27 -11.05
CA PRO A 23 12.79 -12.58 -10.73
C PRO A 23 11.75 -13.44 -10.01
N ASP A 24 11.48 -14.63 -10.55
CA ASP A 24 10.54 -15.57 -9.94
C ASP A 24 11.08 -16.08 -8.59
N GLY A 25 10.25 -15.96 -7.55
CA GLY A 25 10.54 -16.48 -6.21
C GLY A 25 11.62 -15.73 -5.41
N TYR A 26 12.17 -14.61 -5.90
CA TYR A 26 13.23 -13.87 -5.22
C TYR A 26 12.92 -12.38 -5.09
N GLY A 27 13.18 -11.82 -3.90
CA GLY A 27 13.03 -10.39 -3.62
C GLY A 27 11.59 -9.87 -3.72
N ARG A 28 11.45 -8.57 -3.47
CA ARG A 28 10.22 -7.79 -3.71
C ARG A 28 10.66 -6.52 -4.41
N PHE A 29 10.08 -6.20 -5.55
CA PHE A 29 10.49 -5.05 -6.34
C PHE A 29 9.31 -4.20 -6.73
N GLU A 30 9.45 -2.89 -6.61
CA GLU A 30 8.53 -1.91 -7.18
C GLU A 30 9.18 -1.27 -8.41
N LEU A 31 8.34 -0.68 -9.26
CA LEU A 31 8.79 0.16 -10.37
C LEU A 31 8.38 1.61 -10.07
N HIS A 32 9.33 2.52 -10.06
CA HIS A 32 9.13 3.93 -9.74
C HIS A 32 9.62 4.77 -10.91
N ASN A 33 8.70 5.28 -11.74
CA ASN A 33 9.03 6.08 -12.93
C ASN A 33 10.07 5.42 -13.86
N GLY A 34 10.07 4.09 -13.91
CA GLY A 34 10.96 3.26 -14.73
C GLY A 34 12.23 2.81 -14.02
N GLU A 35 12.43 3.19 -12.77
CA GLU A 35 13.51 2.70 -11.92
C GLU A 35 13.03 1.50 -11.09
N ILE A 36 13.81 0.43 -11.05
CA ILE A 36 13.55 -0.71 -10.16
C ILE A 36 13.97 -0.34 -8.75
N VAL A 37 13.06 -0.53 -7.80
CA VAL A 37 13.31 -0.31 -6.37
C VAL A 37 13.15 -1.64 -5.63
N GLU A 38 14.20 -2.10 -4.96
CA GLU A 38 14.15 -3.28 -4.09
C GLU A 38 13.50 -2.94 -2.75
N MET A 39 12.50 -3.71 -2.35
CA MET A 39 11.78 -3.55 -1.10
C MET A 39 12.32 -4.52 -0.05
N GLN A 40 12.97 -3.96 0.97
CA GLN A 40 13.55 -4.70 2.08
C GLN A 40 13.02 -4.17 3.43
N PRO A 41 11.80 -4.58 3.85
CA PRO A 41 11.21 -4.12 5.09
C PRO A 41 11.94 -4.65 6.32
N THR A 42 11.80 -3.94 7.44
CA THR A 42 12.33 -4.40 8.74
C THR A 42 11.40 -5.44 9.35
N GLY A 43 11.91 -6.25 10.28
CA GLY A 43 11.08 -7.26 10.96
C GLY A 43 9.93 -6.67 11.78
N THR A 44 10.05 -5.45 12.33
CA THR A 44 8.96 -4.77 13.04
C THR A 44 7.88 -4.28 12.08
N HIS A 45 8.27 -3.78 10.91
CA HIS A 45 7.36 -3.40 9.84
C HIS A 45 6.57 -4.62 9.31
N GLU A 46 7.24 -5.74 9.04
CA GLU A 46 6.57 -7.00 8.65
C GLU A 46 5.63 -7.53 9.75
N LYS A 47 5.95 -7.35 11.04
CA LYS A 47 5.03 -7.73 12.14
C LYS A 47 3.74 -6.93 12.10
N VAL A 48 3.81 -5.62 11.86
CA VAL A 48 2.61 -4.76 11.77
C VAL A 48 1.76 -5.16 10.57
N ALA A 49 2.37 -5.29 9.38
CA ALA A 49 1.67 -5.72 8.17
C ALA A 49 1.03 -7.11 8.35
N GLY A 50 1.78 -8.09 8.86
CA GLY A 50 1.28 -9.44 9.12
C GLY A 50 0.17 -9.51 10.16
N PHE A 51 0.24 -8.67 11.21
CA PHE A 51 -0.84 -8.56 12.19
C PHE A 51 -2.13 -8.02 11.57
N LEU A 52 -2.03 -6.95 10.78
CA LEU A 52 -3.18 -6.38 10.07
C LEU A 52 -3.78 -7.40 9.10
N ALA A 53 -2.95 -8.04 8.26
CA ALA A 53 -3.39 -9.10 7.37
C ALA A 53 -4.12 -10.23 8.13
N SER A 54 -3.60 -10.67 9.29
CA SER A 54 -4.26 -11.67 10.12
C SER A 54 -5.63 -11.22 10.64
N LYS A 55 -5.75 -9.98 11.14
CA LYS A 55 -7.03 -9.43 11.63
C LYS A 55 -8.06 -9.28 10.52
N LEU A 56 -7.62 -8.87 9.34
CA LEU A 56 -8.47 -8.73 8.16
C LEU A 56 -8.92 -10.11 7.66
N SER A 57 -8.02 -11.10 7.55
CA SER A 57 -8.36 -12.48 7.17
C SER A 57 -9.44 -13.09 8.06
N VAL A 58 -9.34 -12.92 9.38
CA VAL A 58 -10.37 -13.40 10.32
C VAL A 58 -11.72 -12.73 10.06
N ASN A 59 -11.75 -11.43 9.72
CA ASN A 59 -13.00 -10.74 9.39
C ASN A 59 -13.56 -11.17 8.03
N ILE A 60 -12.71 -11.35 7.02
CA ILE A 60 -13.10 -11.89 5.71
C ILE A 60 -13.81 -13.25 5.90
N GLU A 61 -13.19 -14.17 6.64
CA GLU A 61 -13.76 -15.49 6.91
C GLU A 61 -15.06 -15.41 7.70
N ARG A 62 -15.07 -14.68 8.82
CA ARG A 62 -16.24 -14.56 9.70
C ARG A 62 -17.45 -13.95 9.01
N LEU A 63 -17.23 -12.98 8.13
CA LEU A 63 -18.29 -12.30 7.37
C LEU A 63 -18.62 -13.00 6.06
N ASN A 64 -17.93 -14.10 5.72
CA ASN A 64 -18.07 -14.82 4.46
C ASN A 64 -17.96 -13.89 3.24
N LEU A 65 -17.02 -12.95 3.29
CA LEU A 65 -16.77 -12.02 2.21
C LEU A 65 -16.01 -12.73 1.09
N PRO A 66 -16.33 -12.45 -0.19
CA PRO A 66 -15.63 -13.03 -1.33
C PRO A 66 -14.29 -12.32 -1.59
N PHE A 67 -13.53 -12.07 -0.52
CA PHE A 67 -12.29 -11.31 -0.56
C PHE A 67 -11.12 -12.24 -0.23
N PHE A 68 -9.93 -11.88 -0.69
CA PHE A 68 -8.70 -12.55 -0.32
C PHE A 68 -7.55 -11.57 -0.16
N ILE A 69 -6.51 -11.99 0.57
CA ILE A 69 -5.28 -11.22 0.75
C ILE A 69 -4.16 -11.99 0.04
N PRO A 70 -3.67 -11.52 -1.12
CA PRO A 70 -2.53 -12.15 -1.75
C PRO A 70 -1.29 -11.97 -0.88
N ARG A 71 -0.38 -12.95 -0.92
CA ARG A 71 0.91 -12.85 -0.24
C ARG A 71 1.75 -11.70 -0.80
N GLN A 72 1.70 -11.49 -2.11
CA GLN A 72 2.37 -10.43 -2.86
C GLN A 72 1.55 -10.10 -4.10
N GLY A 73 1.49 -8.82 -4.46
CA GLY A 73 0.89 -8.36 -5.69
C GLY A 73 1.24 -6.90 -5.96
N LEU A 74 1.27 -6.53 -7.23
CA LEU A 74 1.53 -5.16 -7.68
C LEU A 74 0.21 -4.45 -7.97
N ILE A 75 0.17 -3.15 -7.70
CA ILE A 75 -0.84 -2.23 -8.19
C ILE A 75 -0.19 -1.36 -9.27
N LYS A 76 -0.68 -1.44 -10.50
CA LYS A 76 -0.23 -0.61 -11.61
C LYS A 76 -0.79 0.81 -11.46
N ALA A 77 0.07 1.82 -11.63
CA ALA A 77 -0.34 3.22 -11.76
C ALA A 77 -1.20 3.43 -13.02
N ILE A 78 -2.29 4.22 -12.90
CA ILE A 78 -3.29 4.33 -13.96
C ILE A 78 -2.73 4.98 -15.24
N ASP A 79 -2.02 6.11 -15.09
CA ASP A 79 -1.52 6.94 -16.20
C ASP A 79 -0.03 6.70 -16.53
N SER A 80 0.52 5.60 -16.04
CA SER A 80 1.94 5.28 -16.21
C SER A 80 2.12 3.83 -16.61
N ASP A 81 2.94 3.62 -17.63
CA ASP A 81 3.57 2.35 -17.96
C ASP A 81 4.94 2.23 -17.30
N LYS A 82 5.23 3.04 -16.28
CA LYS A 82 6.53 3.12 -15.61
C LYS A 82 6.44 3.03 -14.10
N SER A 83 5.26 2.79 -13.54
CA SER A 83 5.10 2.69 -12.10
C SER A 83 4.17 1.56 -11.69
N ALA A 84 4.61 0.78 -10.70
CA ALA A 84 3.80 -0.23 -10.02
C ALA A 84 4.33 -0.44 -8.60
N TYR A 85 3.40 -0.53 -7.65
CA TYR A 85 3.69 -0.52 -6.21
C TYR A 85 3.22 -1.82 -5.55
N ILE A 86 3.90 -2.25 -4.49
CA ILE A 86 3.54 -3.40 -3.67
C ILE A 86 3.00 -2.85 -2.36
N PRO A 87 1.67 -2.90 -2.12
CA PRO A 87 1.14 -2.62 -0.80
C PRO A 87 1.63 -3.65 0.23
N ASP A 88 1.87 -3.20 1.45
CA ASP A 88 2.21 -4.09 2.57
C ASP A 88 1.07 -5.05 2.91
N VAL A 89 -0.18 -4.59 2.78
CA VAL A 89 -1.37 -5.44 2.79
C VAL A 89 -2.32 -4.97 1.71
N MET A 90 -2.85 -5.93 0.94
CA MET A 90 -3.85 -5.68 -0.09
C MET A 90 -5.01 -6.66 0.11
N VAL A 91 -6.24 -6.16 0.14
CA VAL A 91 -7.47 -6.97 0.14
C VAL A 91 -8.10 -6.85 -1.23
N LEU A 92 -8.29 -7.99 -1.90
CA LEU A 92 -8.84 -8.09 -3.24
C LEU A 92 -10.23 -8.74 -3.24
N ASP A 93 -11.09 -8.32 -4.18
CA ASP A 93 -12.38 -8.93 -4.44
C ASP A 93 -12.23 -10.07 -5.44
N ASP A 94 -12.47 -11.30 -5.00
CA ASP A 94 -12.33 -12.49 -5.84
C ASP A 94 -13.27 -12.43 -7.05
N ASN A 95 -14.47 -11.84 -6.88
CA ASN A 95 -15.42 -11.68 -7.99
C ASN A 95 -14.92 -10.70 -9.06
N ALA A 96 -14.01 -9.78 -8.71
CA ALA A 96 -13.47 -8.81 -9.65
C ALA A 96 -12.32 -9.40 -10.49
N MET A 97 -11.72 -10.53 -10.08
CA MET A 97 -10.49 -11.07 -10.67
C MET A 97 -10.66 -11.52 -12.12
N GLU A 98 -11.87 -11.86 -12.57
CA GLU A 98 -12.13 -12.15 -13.99
C GLU A 98 -11.86 -10.96 -14.90
N ASN A 99 -12.01 -9.74 -14.38
CA ASN A 99 -11.76 -8.49 -15.11
C ASN A 99 -10.30 -8.03 -15.01
N GLU A 100 -9.48 -8.66 -14.17
CA GLU A 100 -8.05 -8.38 -14.03
C GLU A 100 -7.24 -9.29 -14.96
N GLN A 101 -7.09 -8.87 -16.22
CA GLN A 101 -6.37 -9.66 -17.22
C GLN A 101 -4.91 -9.94 -16.82
N MET A 102 -4.28 -8.98 -16.14
CA MET A 102 -2.90 -9.13 -15.70
C MET A 102 -2.78 -10.14 -14.57
N TRP A 103 -3.71 -10.18 -13.61
CA TRP A 103 -3.70 -11.10 -12.46
C TRP A 103 -3.35 -12.55 -12.82
N LYS A 104 -3.95 -13.08 -13.90
CA LYS A 104 -3.70 -14.46 -14.37
C LYS A 104 -2.29 -14.69 -14.93
N LYS A 105 -1.66 -13.65 -15.46
CA LYS A 105 -0.35 -13.70 -16.11
C LYS A 105 0.79 -13.31 -15.15
N ARG A 106 0.51 -12.33 -14.29
CA ARG A 106 1.42 -11.66 -13.36
C ARG A 106 0.56 -11.23 -12.17
N SER A 107 1.01 -11.40 -10.92
CA SER A 107 0.25 -10.98 -9.72
C SER A 107 0.14 -9.45 -9.68
N THR A 108 -0.72 -8.86 -10.50
CA THR A 108 -0.80 -7.43 -10.76
C THR A 108 -2.23 -7.01 -11.05
N ILE A 109 -2.64 -5.95 -10.36
CA ILE A 109 -3.96 -5.35 -10.38
C ILE A 109 -3.89 -4.04 -11.16
N THR A 110 -4.91 -3.81 -11.97
CA THR A 110 -5.00 -2.68 -12.90
C THR A 110 -6.24 -1.82 -12.69
N GLN A 111 -7.20 -2.27 -11.87
CA GLN A 111 -8.44 -1.54 -11.61
C GLN A 111 -8.61 -1.33 -10.10
N GLY A 112 -8.76 -0.07 -9.66
CA GLY A 112 -8.87 0.25 -8.23
C GLY A 112 -10.06 -0.41 -7.55
N LYS A 113 -11.18 -0.60 -8.27
CA LYS A 113 -12.38 -1.30 -7.76
C LYS A 113 -12.14 -2.76 -7.36
N SER A 114 -11.08 -3.38 -7.87
CA SER A 114 -10.68 -4.75 -7.52
C SER A 114 -10.03 -4.81 -6.14
N VAL A 115 -9.48 -3.67 -5.67
CA VAL A 115 -8.86 -3.50 -4.37
C VAL A 115 -9.89 -2.95 -3.39
N LYS A 116 -10.23 -3.73 -2.37
CA LYS A 116 -11.15 -3.30 -1.30
C LYS A 116 -10.43 -2.47 -0.26
N LEU A 117 -9.18 -2.81 0.02
CA LEU A 117 -8.33 -2.10 0.98
C LEU A 117 -6.87 -2.26 0.58
N ALA A 118 -6.14 -1.15 0.51
CA ALA A 118 -4.68 -1.14 0.48
C ALA A 118 -4.16 -0.57 1.80
N ILE A 119 -3.06 -1.11 2.32
CA ILE A 119 -2.40 -0.62 3.54
C ILE A 119 -0.91 -0.50 3.25
N GLU A 120 -0.34 0.65 3.60
CA GLU A 120 1.09 0.89 3.69
C GLU A 120 1.46 1.13 5.16
N VAL A 121 2.50 0.44 5.62
CA VAL A 121 3.09 0.65 6.94
C VAL A 121 4.28 1.57 6.75
N VAL A 122 4.25 2.72 7.40
CA VAL A 122 5.22 3.79 7.14
C VAL A 122 6.61 3.37 7.60
N SER A 123 7.58 3.61 6.73
CA SER A 123 9.00 3.45 7.00
C SER A 123 9.75 4.79 6.91
N THR A 124 11.07 4.74 6.78
CA THR A 124 11.89 5.96 6.66
C THR A 124 11.57 6.78 5.41
N ASN A 125 11.07 6.15 4.34
CA ASN A 125 10.67 6.83 3.10
C ASN A 125 9.17 7.21 3.09
N TRP A 126 8.70 7.76 4.21
CA TRP A 126 7.29 8.07 4.45
C TRP A 126 6.65 8.98 3.39
N GLN A 127 7.44 9.75 2.63
CA GLN A 127 6.91 10.56 1.54
C GLN A 127 6.20 9.71 0.48
N ASP A 128 6.67 8.51 0.21
CA ASP A 128 6.05 7.65 -0.79
C ASP A 128 4.62 7.31 -0.40
N ASP A 129 4.40 6.91 0.86
CA ASP A 129 3.10 6.50 1.37
C ASP A 129 2.11 7.69 1.44
N TYR A 130 2.60 8.85 1.90
CA TYR A 130 1.79 10.07 2.12
C TYR A 130 1.64 10.98 0.89
N LEU A 131 2.37 10.75 -0.20
CA LEU A 131 2.32 11.57 -1.41
C LEU A 131 2.11 10.71 -2.66
N THR A 132 3.11 9.90 -3.00
CA THR A 132 3.16 9.20 -4.29
C THR A 132 2.06 8.14 -4.34
N LYS A 133 2.09 7.18 -3.42
CA LYS A 133 1.13 6.07 -3.38
C LYS A 133 -0.28 6.57 -3.08
N LEU A 134 -0.44 7.54 -2.17
CA LEU A 134 -1.73 8.19 -1.92
C LEU A 134 -2.35 8.72 -3.22
N GLY A 135 -1.60 9.51 -3.99
CA GLY A 135 -2.11 10.08 -5.24
C GLY A 135 -2.36 9.02 -6.32
N GLU A 136 -1.50 7.99 -6.43
CA GLU A 136 -1.70 6.93 -7.41
C GLU A 136 -2.89 6.02 -7.08
N TYR A 137 -3.10 5.69 -5.80
CA TYR A 137 -4.25 4.89 -5.36
C TYR A 137 -5.57 5.67 -5.46
N GLU A 138 -5.54 6.99 -5.19
CA GLU A 138 -6.69 7.89 -5.38
C GLU A 138 -7.11 7.94 -6.85
N LYS A 139 -6.17 8.24 -7.75
CA LYS A 139 -6.42 8.29 -9.20
C LYS A 139 -6.91 6.95 -9.75
N LEU A 140 -6.37 5.84 -9.24
CA LEU A 140 -6.79 4.50 -9.64
C LEU A 140 -8.21 4.16 -9.14
N GLY A 141 -8.71 4.89 -8.14
CA GLY A 141 -10.05 4.73 -7.59
C GLY A 141 -10.15 3.62 -6.55
N ILE A 142 -9.09 3.38 -5.76
CA ILE A 142 -9.14 2.43 -4.64
C ILE A 142 -10.03 3.03 -3.55
N GLY A 143 -11.07 2.30 -3.13
CA GLY A 143 -12.09 2.83 -2.23
C GLY A 143 -11.61 3.15 -0.83
N GLU A 144 -10.64 2.39 -0.31
CA GLU A 144 -10.09 2.55 1.02
C GLU A 144 -8.58 2.33 1.03
N TYR A 145 -7.84 3.28 1.59
CA TYR A 145 -6.39 3.23 1.71
C TYR A 145 -5.92 3.65 3.11
N TRP A 146 -5.08 2.84 3.73
CA TRP A 146 -4.56 3.10 5.07
C TRP A 146 -3.07 3.41 5.03
N ILE A 147 -2.68 4.46 5.75
CA ILE A 147 -1.29 4.77 6.05
C ILE A 147 -1.07 4.56 7.55
N VAL A 148 -0.32 3.52 7.91
CA VAL A 148 -0.09 3.11 9.30
C VAL A 148 1.28 3.63 9.75
N ASP A 149 1.28 4.83 10.31
CA ASP A 149 2.49 5.47 10.85
C ASP A 149 2.64 5.20 12.35
N TYR A 150 3.09 3.99 12.68
CA TYR A 150 3.20 3.54 14.07
C TYR A 150 4.36 4.17 14.86
N LEU A 151 5.31 4.81 14.18
CA LEU A 151 6.45 5.51 14.77
C LEU A 151 6.28 7.04 14.76
N GLY A 152 5.26 7.57 14.05
CA GLY A 152 5.06 9.00 13.89
C GLY A 152 6.15 9.66 13.03
N LEU A 153 6.58 9.02 11.95
CA LEU A 153 7.64 9.47 11.04
C LEU A 153 7.16 10.50 10.02
N GLY A 154 5.88 10.53 9.70
CA GLY A 154 5.26 11.41 8.72
C GLY A 154 5.51 12.89 8.97
N GLY A 155 5.36 13.70 7.94
CA GLY A 155 5.44 15.15 8.06
C GLY A 155 4.35 15.73 8.98
N ARG A 156 4.66 16.81 9.71
CA ARG A 156 3.71 17.48 10.63
C ARG A 156 2.36 17.82 10.00
N ARG A 157 2.35 18.16 8.70
CA ARG A 157 1.12 18.44 7.94
C ARG A 157 0.17 17.24 7.83
N TYR A 158 0.67 16.02 7.97
CA TYR A 158 -0.12 14.78 7.86
C TYR A 158 -0.49 14.21 9.22
N ILE A 159 0.46 14.21 10.15
CA ILE A 159 0.29 13.52 11.44
C ILE A 159 0.19 14.46 12.65
N GLY A 160 0.24 15.78 12.44
CA GLY A 160 0.10 16.81 13.47
C GLY A 160 1.42 17.29 14.08
N ASP A 161 1.30 18.26 14.98
CA ASP A 161 2.40 18.80 15.81
C ASP A 161 1.93 18.88 17.28
N PRO A 162 2.56 18.17 18.23
CA PRO A 162 3.72 17.32 18.06
C PRO A 162 3.44 16.09 17.18
N LYS A 163 4.47 15.60 16.49
CA LYS A 163 4.42 14.34 15.75
C LYS A 163 4.16 13.18 16.71
N GLN A 164 3.21 12.32 16.37
CA GLN A 164 2.85 11.14 17.14
C GLN A 164 2.34 10.02 16.22
N PRO A 165 2.39 8.75 16.67
CA PRO A 165 1.84 7.63 15.91
C PRO A 165 0.40 7.90 15.46
N THR A 166 0.14 7.67 14.18
CA THR A 166 -1.12 8.05 13.54
C THR A 166 -1.47 7.02 12.46
N ILE A 167 -2.72 6.59 12.42
CA ILE A 167 -3.27 5.88 11.26
C ILE A 167 -4.10 6.87 10.47
N SER A 168 -3.83 6.98 9.18
CA SER A 168 -4.64 7.77 8.25
C SER A 168 -5.48 6.81 7.42
N VAL A 169 -6.80 6.83 7.61
CA VAL A 169 -7.74 6.08 6.78
C VAL A 169 -8.30 7.03 5.72
N CYS A 170 -7.97 6.74 4.47
CA CYS A 170 -8.38 7.49 3.30
C CYS A 170 -9.57 6.77 2.66
N ASN A 171 -10.72 7.44 2.63
CA ASN A 171 -11.97 6.92 2.05
C ASN A 171 -12.29 7.70 0.79
N LEU A 172 -12.44 7.01 -0.34
CA LEU A 172 -12.71 7.68 -1.62
C LEU A 172 -14.16 8.15 -1.67
N VAL A 173 -14.37 9.47 -1.78
CA VAL A 173 -15.67 10.13 -1.87
C VAL A 173 -15.65 11.06 -3.07
N GLU A 174 -16.56 10.87 -4.03
CA GLU A 174 -16.66 11.73 -5.22
C GLU A 174 -15.32 11.94 -5.95
N SER A 175 -14.49 10.89 -6.01
CA SER A 175 -13.16 10.85 -6.64
C SER A 175 -12.01 11.48 -5.86
N GLU A 176 -12.21 11.92 -4.61
CA GLU A 176 -11.16 12.43 -3.73
C GLU A 176 -11.14 11.67 -2.39
N TYR A 177 -9.98 11.50 -1.79
CA TYR A 177 -9.84 10.88 -0.49
C TYR A 177 -10.22 11.85 0.63
N ALA A 178 -11.27 11.49 1.36
CA ALA A 178 -11.52 12.02 2.69
C ALA A 178 -10.66 11.26 3.71
N ILE A 179 -9.80 11.99 4.44
CA ILE A 179 -8.83 11.38 5.37
C ILE A 179 -9.30 11.53 6.82
N ASN A 180 -9.40 10.41 7.53
CA ASN A 180 -9.67 10.35 8.96
C ASN A 180 -8.43 9.88 9.71
N LEU A 181 -8.05 10.58 10.79
CA LEU A 181 -6.88 10.26 11.59
C LEU A 181 -7.28 9.56 12.88
N PHE A 182 -6.62 8.45 13.20
CA PHE A 182 -6.86 7.65 14.40
C PHE A 182 -5.59 7.52 15.24
N ARG A 183 -5.70 7.69 16.56
CA ARG A 183 -4.58 7.67 17.49
C ARG A 183 -4.97 7.05 18.84
N GLY A 184 -3.99 6.52 19.57
CA GLY A 184 -4.21 5.99 20.91
C GLY A 184 -5.39 5.00 20.96
N GLN A 185 -6.38 5.27 21.80
CA GLN A 185 -7.52 4.35 21.98
C GLN A 185 -8.65 4.52 20.95
N ASP A 186 -8.48 5.37 19.93
CA ASP A 186 -9.46 5.48 18.85
C ASP A 186 -9.63 4.12 18.15
N VAL A 187 -10.88 3.67 18.01
CA VAL A 187 -11.23 2.49 17.21
C VAL A 187 -11.14 2.89 15.74
N VAL A 188 -10.36 2.15 14.96
CA VAL A 188 -10.15 2.43 13.54
C VAL A 188 -11.40 2.04 12.76
N ASN A 189 -12.06 3.04 12.16
CA ASN A 189 -13.27 2.81 11.38
C ASN A 189 -12.93 2.47 9.93
N SER A 190 -13.19 1.22 9.52
CA SER A 190 -13.06 0.76 8.13
C SER A 190 -14.44 0.67 7.48
N PRO A 191 -14.72 1.39 6.37
CA PRO A 191 -15.93 1.14 5.58
C PRO A 191 -15.97 -0.27 4.98
N THR A 192 -14.82 -0.86 4.62
CA THR A 192 -14.73 -2.22 4.09
C THR A 192 -14.99 -3.27 5.17
N PHE A 193 -14.56 -3.00 6.40
CA PHE A 193 -14.78 -3.88 7.56
C PHE A 193 -15.45 -3.13 8.72
N PRO A 194 -16.77 -2.84 8.64
CA PRO A 194 -17.47 -2.04 9.67
C PRO A 194 -17.47 -2.66 11.07
N GLU A 195 -17.25 -3.96 11.15
CA GLU A 195 -17.19 -4.72 12.40
C GLU A 195 -15.75 -4.89 12.93
N LEU A 196 -14.76 -4.26 12.30
CA LEU A 196 -13.38 -4.28 12.76
C LEU A 196 -13.27 -3.50 14.08
N ASN A 197 -13.09 -4.25 15.17
CA ASN A 197 -12.88 -3.67 16.49
C ASN A 197 -11.40 -3.71 16.86
N LEU A 198 -10.63 -2.76 16.32
CA LEU A 198 -9.19 -2.63 16.54
C LEU A 198 -8.84 -1.17 16.84
N THR A 199 -8.15 -0.91 17.94
CA THR A 199 -7.70 0.46 18.27
C THR A 199 -6.37 0.77 17.59
N ALA A 200 -6.10 2.06 17.35
CA ALA A 200 -4.83 2.50 16.78
C ALA A 200 -3.64 2.05 17.66
N GLU A 201 -3.75 2.15 18.98
CA GLU A 201 -2.69 1.73 19.91
C GLU A 201 -2.41 0.23 19.82
N GLN A 202 -3.44 -0.61 19.64
CA GLN A 202 -3.24 -2.05 19.46
C GLN A 202 -2.39 -2.35 18.21
N ILE A 203 -2.56 -1.58 17.14
CA ILE A 203 -1.75 -1.71 15.93
C ILE A 203 -0.32 -1.20 16.21
N PHE A 204 -0.18 -0.04 16.86
CA PHE A 204 1.12 0.56 17.12
C PHE A 204 2.02 -0.30 18.01
N GLN A 205 1.45 -0.97 19.02
CA GLN A 205 2.20 -1.81 19.95
C GLN A 205 2.79 -3.07 19.30
N VAL A 206 2.30 -3.48 18.13
CA VAL A 206 2.87 -4.63 17.39
C VAL A 206 4.26 -4.32 16.84
N GLY A 207 4.49 -3.07 16.45
CA GLY A 207 5.75 -2.62 15.87
C GLY A 207 6.76 -2.06 16.88
N LYS A 208 6.38 -1.94 18.15
CA LYS A 208 7.22 -1.46 19.25
C LYS A 208 8.07 -2.56 19.87
#